data_AF-A0A7Y4X4Q6-F1
#
_entry.id   AF-A0A7Y4X4Q6-F1
#
_cell.length_a   1.000
_cell.length_b   1.000
_cell.length_c   1.000
_cell.angle_alpha   90.00
_cell.angle_beta   90.00
_cell.angle_gamma   90.00
#
_symmetry.space_group_name_H-M   'P 1'
#
loop_
_entity.id
_entity.type
_entity.pdbx_description
1 polymer ?
#
loop_
_entity_poly.entity_id
_entity_poly.type
_entity_poly.pdbx_seq_one_letter_code
_entity_poly.pdbx_strand_id
1 'polypeptide(L)'
;MSAEPPTIDQAQLTGIICERPRNFAWFLGAGASRSAGLPTATDIIWDLKRRYYCQQENEDISRQDVHLEAVRSRIQSYLASKGFPVEWAPEEYSTCFEKIFGNDKERQRRYLAGILAEDKATLSVG
;
A
#
# COMPACT_ATOMS: atom_id res chain seq x y z
N MET A 1 -6.18 -31.35 -25.44
CA MET A 1 -4.75 -30.98 -25.26
C MET A 1 -4.68 -29.47 -25.19
N SER A 2 -4.66 -28.90 -23.98
CA SER A 2 -4.47 -27.47 -23.80
C SER A 2 -2.99 -27.17 -23.93
N ALA A 3 -2.60 -26.34 -24.89
CA ALA A 3 -1.21 -25.90 -25.03
C ALA A 3 -0.87 -24.99 -23.83
N GLU A 4 0.23 -25.30 -23.15
CA GLU A 4 0.79 -24.44 -22.11
C GLU A 4 1.19 -23.09 -22.74
N PRO A 5 0.86 -21.94 -22.12
CA PRO A 5 1.28 -20.65 -22.66
C PRO A 5 2.81 -20.57 -22.71
N PRO A 6 3.39 -19.99 -23.76
CA PRO A 6 4.83 -19.88 -23.90
C PRO A 6 5.41 -19.06 -22.73
N THR A 7 6.35 -19.66 -22.00
CA THR A 7 7.09 -18.97 -20.94
C THR A 7 8.14 -18.09 -21.59
N ILE A 8 8.06 -16.77 -21.38
CA ILE A 8 9.04 -15.79 -21.88
C ILE A 8 10.08 -15.56 -20.78
N ASP A 9 11.37 -15.70 -21.11
CA ASP A 9 12.47 -15.35 -20.21
C ASP A 9 12.92 -13.88 -20.36
N GLN A 10 13.82 -13.42 -19.49
CA GLN A 10 14.30 -12.04 -19.49
C GLN A 10 15.02 -11.63 -20.80
N ALA A 11 15.78 -12.55 -21.40
CA ALA A 11 16.53 -12.26 -22.63
C ALA A 11 15.57 -12.09 -23.82
N GLN A 12 14.57 -12.96 -23.91
CA GLN A 12 13.50 -12.89 -24.91
C GLN A 12 12.66 -11.62 -24.76
N LEU A 13 12.30 -11.24 -23.52
CA LEU A 13 11.59 -9.98 -23.25
C LEU A 13 12.41 -8.77 -23.71
N THR A 14 13.70 -8.75 -23.40
CA THR A 14 14.62 -7.68 -23.81
C THR A 14 14.69 -7.60 -25.34
N GLY A 15 14.80 -8.75 -26.02
CA GLY A 15 14.77 -8.83 -27.47
C GLY A 15 13.49 -8.24 -28.07
N ILE A 16 12.32 -8.62 -27.56
CA ILE A 16 11.02 -8.09 -28.04
C ILE A 16 10.95 -6.57 -27.89
N ILE A 17 11.39 -6.01 -26.76
CA ILE A 17 11.39 -4.57 -26.50
C ILE A 17 12.38 -3.85 -27.44
N CYS A 18 13.58 -4.40 -27.61
CA CYS A 18 14.60 -3.83 -28.50
C CYS A 18 14.18 -3.87 -29.97
N GLU A 19 13.50 -4.93 -30.42
CA GLU A 19 12.98 -5.07 -31.78
C GLU A 19 11.78 -4.14 -32.06
N ARG A 20 10.96 -3.86 -31.04
CA ARG A 20 9.73 -3.06 -31.18
C ARG A 20 9.67 -1.94 -30.12
N PRO A 21 10.63 -1.00 -30.13
CA PRO A 21 10.78 -0.02 -29.04
C PRO A 21 9.63 1.00 -28.95
N ARG A 22 8.72 1.04 -29.92
CA ARG A 22 7.57 1.96 -29.96
C ARG A 22 6.22 1.31 -29.64
N ASN A 23 6.17 -0.02 -29.51
CA ASN A 23 4.92 -0.76 -29.39
C ASN A 23 4.81 -1.50 -28.05
N PHE A 24 5.04 -0.78 -26.95
CA PHE A 24 4.78 -1.28 -25.60
C PHE A 24 4.32 -0.13 -24.70
N ALA A 25 3.64 -0.48 -23.61
CA ALA A 25 3.26 0.45 -22.56
C ALA A 25 3.62 -0.16 -21.21
N TRP A 26 4.01 0.69 -20.26
CA TRP A 26 4.24 0.27 -18.88
C TRP A 26 2.95 0.38 -18.08
N PHE A 27 2.57 -0.70 -17.39
CA PHE A 27 1.54 -0.66 -16.36
C PHE A 27 2.23 -0.71 -15.00
N LEU A 28 2.38 0.45 -14.37
CA LEU A 28 3.06 0.61 -13.08
C LEU A 28 2.04 0.89 -11.98
N GLY A 29 2.21 0.22 -10.83
CA GLY A 29 1.45 0.49 -9.61
C GLY A 29 2.31 1.17 -8.54
N ALA A 30 1.70 1.48 -7.39
CA ALA A 30 2.39 2.08 -6.25
C ALA A 30 3.59 1.26 -5.72
N GLY A 31 3.67 -0.04 -6.04
CA GLY A 31 4.83 -0.88 -5.73
C GLY A 31 6.11 -0.42 -6.43
N ALA A 32 6.02 0.20 -7.61
CA ALA A 32 7.17 0.71 -8.35
C ALA A 32 7.87 1.87 -7.62
N SER A 33 7.14 2.67 -6.84
CA SER A 33 7.68 3.80 -6.08
C SER A 33 8.14 3.43 -4.66
N ARG A 34 7.95 2.18 -4.21
CA ARG A 34 8.33 1.73 -2.86
C ARG A 34 9.84 1.88 -2.60
N SER A 35 10.67 1.62 -3.62
CA SER A 35 12.13 1.78 -3.53
C SER A 35 12.56 3.25 -3.35
N ALA A 36 11.74 4.20 -3.78
CA ALA A 36 11.96 5.62 -3.55
C ALA A 36 11.48 6.08 -2.17
N GLY A 37 10.99 5.18 -1.31
CA GLY A 37 10.50 5.51 0.02
C GLY A 37 9.04 5.99 0.07
N LEU A 38 8.32 5.97 -1.06
CA LEU A 38 6.90 6.29 -1.09
C LEU A 38 6.05 5.12 -0.58
N PRO A 39 5.03 5.39 0.27
CA PRO A 39 4.19 4.34 0.82
C PRO A 39 3.28 3.74 -0.26
N THR A 40 3.11 2.42 -0.20
CA THR A 40 2.10 1.71 -1.00
C THR A 40 0.70 1.85 -0.38
N ALA A 41 -0.34 1.46 -1.11
CA ALA A 41 -1.71 1.41 -0.58
C ALA A 41 -1.79 0.55 0.70
N THR A 42 -1.09 -0.58 0.74
CA THR A 42 -1.00 -1.44 1.92
C THR A 42 -0.33 -0.73 3.10
N ASP A 43 0.75 0.02 2.87
CA ASP A 43 1.43 0.78 3.92
C ASP A 43 0.51 1.89 4.49
N ILE A 44 -0.28 2.54 3.62
CA ILE A 44 -1.28 3.54 4.03
C ILE A 44 -2.39 2.91 4.88
N ILE A 45 -2.96 1.78 4.44
CA ILE A 45 -4.01 1.06 5.20
C ILE A 45 -3.49 0.74 6.61
N TRP A 46 -2.29 0.16 6.72
CA TRP A 46 -1.72 -0.22 8.00
C TRP A 46 -1.38 0.97 8.89
N ASP A 47 -0.88 2.08 8.34
CA ASP A 47 -0.66 3.32 9.11
C ASP A 47 -1.98 3.89 9.64
N LEU A 48 -3.05 3.86 8.84
CA LEU A 48 -4.40 4.28 9.25
C LEU A 48 -4.97 3.39 10.37
N LYS A 49 -4.92 2.07 10.18
CA LYS A 49 -5.33 1.06 11.17
C LYS A 49 -4.62 1.25 12.51
N ARG A 50 -3.28 1.39 12.46
CA ARG A 50 -2.44 1.65 13.63
C ARG A 50 -2.86 2.92 14.35
N ARG A 51 -3.00 4.04 13.63
CA ARG A 51 -3.39 5.33 14.24
C ARG A 51 -4.78 5.25 14.89
N TYR A 52 -5.74 4.62 14.22
CA TYR A 52 -7.07 4.43 14.78
C TYR A 52 -7.02 3.60 16.07
N TYR A 53 -6.30 2.47 16.06
CA TYR A 53 -6.10 1.63 17.24
C TYR A 53 -5.45 2.41 18.40
N CYS A 54 -4.31 3.07 18.15
CA CYS A 54 -3.58 3.86 19.14
C CYS A 54 -4.47 4.95 19.76
N GLN A 55 -5.31 5.61 18.95
CA GLN A 55 -6.22 6.64 19.41
C GLN A 55 -7.31 6.09 20.35
N GLN A 56 -7.81 4.87 20.09
CA GLN A 56 -8.92 4.30 20.86
C GLN A 56 -8.45 3.58 22.14
N GLU A 57 -7.35 2.85 22.07
CA GLU A 57 -6.82 2.08 23.20
C GLU A 57 -5.80 2.87 24.05
N ASN A 58 -5.49 4.11 23.64
CA ASN A 58 -4.50 4.98 24.30
C ASN A 58 -3.12 4.31 24.46
N GLU A 59 -2.75 3.50 23.46
CA GLU A 59 -1.43 2.87 23.32
C GLU A 59 -0.61 3.61 22.24
N ASP A 60 0.73 3.56 22.35
CA ASP A 60 1.63 4.04 21.31
C ASP A 60 2.39 2.86 20.68
N ILE A 61 1.90 2.39 19.52
CA ILE A 61 2.53 1.34 18.72
C ILE A 61 3.41 2.01 17.68
N SER A 62 4.70 1.66 17.61
CA SER A 62 5.58 2.25 16.59
C SER A 62 5.22 1.74 15.19
N ARG A 63 5.69 2.44 14.15
CA ARG A 63 5.51 1.97 12.76
C ARG A 63 6.24 0.65 12.49
N GLN A 64 7.36 0.42 13.16
CA GLN A 64 8.18 -0.79 12.99
C GLN A 64 7.47 -2.01 13.58
N ASP A 65 6.76 -1.83 14.70
CA ASP A 65 6.02 -2.91 15.36
C ASP A 65 4.85 -3.43 14.52
N VAL A 66 4.33 -2.64 13.59
CA VAL A 66 3.28 -3.08 12.65
C VAL A 66 3.80 -4.15 11.66
N HIS A 67 5.10 -4.40 11.61
CA HIS A 67 5.66 -5.56 10.87
C HIS A 67 5.61 -6.86 11.67
N LEU A 68 5.37 -6.81 12.99
CA LEU A 68 5.22 -7.99 13.83
C LEU A 68 3.83 -8.60 13.65
N GLU A 69 3.79 -9.89 13.34
CA GLU A 69 2.53 -10.63 13.10
C GLU A 69 1.58 -10.54 14.29
N ALA A 70 2.10 -10.67 15.52
CA ALA A 70 1.31 -10.57 16.75
C ALA A 70 0.62 -9.19 16.88
N VAL A 71 1.32 -8.11 16.53
CA VAL A 71 0.79 -6.75 16.58
C VAL A 71 -0.26 -6.54 15.49
N ARG A 72 0.00 -7.02 14.27
CA ARG A 72 -0.98 -6.99 13.17
C ARG A 72 -2.25 -7.72 13.53
N SER A 73 -2.14 -8.93 14.07
CA SER A 73 -3.27 -9.75 14.47
C SER A 73 -4.09 -9.09 15.57
N ARG A 74 -3.44 -8.47 16.56
CA ARG A 74 -4.11 -7.69 17.62
C ARG A 74 -4.89 -6.51 17.06
N ILE A 75 -4.24 -5.68 16.23
CA ILE A 75 -4.86 -4.51 15.59
C ILE A 75 -6.03 -4.96 14.70
N GLN A 76 -5.85 -6.00 13.88
CA GLN A 76 -6.87 -6.51 12.97
C GLN A 76 -8.08 -7.06 13.71
N SER A 77 -7.86 -7.83 14.79
CA SER A 77 -8.94 -8.37 15.62
C SER A 77 -9.76 -7.26 16.28
N TYR A 78 -9.08 -6.22 16.77
CA TYR A 78 -9.75 -5.04 17.31
C TYR A 78 -10.59 -4.32 16.26
N LEU A 79 -10.03 -4.05 15.09
CA LEU A 79 -10.71 -3.36 14.00
C LEU A 79 -11.92 -4.15 13.49
N ALA A 80 -11.81 -5.47 13.40
CA ALA A 80 -12.92 -6.35 13.07
C ALA A 80 -14.08 -6.18 14.08
N SER A 81 -13.79 -6.05 15.38
CA SER A 81 -14.81 -5.77 16.40
C SER A 81 -15.50 -4.40 16.23
N LYS A 82 -14.84 -3.44 15.56
CA LYS A 82 -15.38 -2.13 15.18
C LYS A 82 -16.00 -2.11 13.76
N GLY A 83 -16.15 -3.29 13.16
CA GLY A 83 -16.75 -3.49 11.85
C GLY A 83 -15.89 -2.97 10.68
N PHE A 84 -14.57 -2.90 10.84
CA PHE A 84 -13.67 -2.74 9.69
C PHE A 84 -13.58 -4.05 8.90
N PRO A 85 -13.31 -3.97 7.59
CA PRO A 85 -13.21 -5.14 6.73
C PRO A 85 -12.00 -6.01 7.07
N VAL A 86 -12.06 -7.25 6.59
CA VAL A 86 -10.95 -8.21 6.67
C VAL A 86 -9.77 -7.74 5.82
N GLU A 87 -8.58 -8.22 6.17
CA GLU A 87 -7.37 -7.95 5.38
C GLU A 87 -7.55 -8.49 3.95
N TRP A 88 -7.13 -7.70 2.97
CA TRP A 88 -7.23 -8.01 1.53
C TRP A 88 -8.63 -7.95 0.93
N ALA A 89 -9.63 -7.46 1.68
CA ALA A 89 -10.93 -7.17 1.08
C ALA A 89 -10.79 -6.09 -0.01
N PRO A 90 -11.45 -6.23 -1.17
CA PRO A 90 -11.37 -5.25 -2.26
C PRO A 90 -11.73 -3.81 -1.82
N GLU A 91 -12.67 -3.69 -0.89
CA GLU A 91 -13.18 -2.44 -0.33
C GLU A 91 -12.38 -1.92 0.88
N GLU A 92 -11.34 -2.63 1.31
CA GLU A 92 -10.60 -2.34 2.55
C GLU A 92 -10.05 -0.93 2.59
N TYR A 93 -9.43 -0.50 1.49
CA TYR A 93 -8.85 0.82 1.35
C TYR A 93 -9.92 1.91 1.56
N SER A 94 -10.98 1.88 0.74
CA SER A 94 -12.05 2.89 0.77
C SER A 94 -12.75 2.91 2.13
N THR A 95 -13.08 1.74 2.68
CA THR A 95 -13.78 1.62 3.96
C THR A 95 -12.94 2.14 5.13
N CYS A 96 -11.63 1.92 5.11
CA CYS A 96 -10.73 2.49 6.13
C CYS A 96 -10.76 4.01 6.12
N PHE A 97 -10.68 4.63 4.93
CA PHE A 97 -10.76 6.09 4.80
C PHE A 97 -12.11 6.64 5.25
N GLU A 98 -13.20 6.02 4.80
CA GLU A 98 -14.56 6.43 5.19
C GLU A 98 -14.78 6.34 6.70
N LYS A 99 -14.37 5.25 7.34
CA LYS A 99 -14.52 5.09 8.81
C LYS A 99 -13.65 6.05 9.61
N ILE A 100 -12.45 6.37 9.13
CA ILE A 100 -11.48 7.17 9.89
C ILE A 100 -11.69 8.67 9.68
N PHE A 101 -12.01 9.11 8.47
CA PHE A 101 -12.16 10.52 8.12
C PHE A 101 -13.62 10.96 7.98
N GLY A 102 -14.54 10.05 7.67
CA GLY A 102 -15.94 10.38 7.40
C GLY A 102 -16.05 11.44 6.31
N ASN A 103 -16.75 12.54 6.60
CA ASN A 103 -16.92 13.67 5.69
C ASN A 103 -15.80 14.72 5.77
N ASP A 104 -14.81 14.55 6.66
CA ASP A 104 -13.71 15.50 6.82
C ASP A 104 -12.63 15.29 5.74
N LYS A 105 -12.95 15.78 4.53
CA LYS A 105 -12.05 15.73 3.37
C LYS A 105 -10.77 16.51 3.59
N GLU A 106 -10.79 17.56 4.42
CA GLU A 106 -9.61 18.38 4.66
C GLU A 106 -8.61 17.67 5.58
N ARG A 107 -9.08 16.94 6.59
CA ARG A 107 -8.24 16.05 7.40
C ARG A 107 -7.67 14.90 6.55
N GLN A 108 -8.47 14.30 5.67
CA GLN A 108 -7.98 13.30 4.72
C GLN A 108 -6.89 13.87 3.80
N ARG A 109 -7.12 15.04 3.20
CA ARG A 109 -6.16 15.71 2.31
C ARG A 109 -4.85 16.02 3.02
N ARG A 110 -4.91 16.56 4.23
CA ARG A 110 -3.73 16.83 5.06
C ARG A 110 -2.96 15.55 5.41
N TYR A 111 -3.67 14.46 5.72
CA TYR A 111 -3.04 13.16 5.97
C TYR A 111 -2.29 12.66 4.73
N LEU A 112 -2.95 12.65 3.57
CA LEU A 112 -2.37 12.20 2.31
C LEU A 112 -1.16 13.06 1.91
N ALA A 113 -1.29 14.39 1.98
CA ALA A 113 -0.18 15.30 1.70
C ALA A 113 1.02 15.06 2.63
N GLY A 114 0.78 14.77 3.92
CA GLY A 114 1.85 14.52 4.88
C GLY A 114 2.52 13.15 4.73
N ILE A 115 1.78 12.10 4.35
CA ILE A 115 2.34 10.76 4.18
C ILE A 115 3.03 10.58 2.82
N LEU A 116 2.62 11.34 1.80
CA LEU A 116 3.18 11.33 0.45
C LEU A 116 4.19 12.47 0.19
N ALA A 117 4.52 13.27 1.20
CA ALA A 117 5.43 14.41 1.04
C ALA A 117 6.80 13.96 0.48
N GLU A 118 7.27 14.66 -0.54
CA GLU A 118 8.51 14.37 -1.29
C GLU A 118 9.78 14.37 -0.40
N ASP A 119 9.77 15.08 0.72
CA ASP A 119 10.87 15.07 1.70
C ASP A 119 11.17 13.66 2.26
N LYS A 120 10.19 12.74 2.16
CA LYS A 120 10.35 11.32 2.53
C LYS A 120 10.80 10.43 1.38
N ALA A 121 10.81 10.96 0.16
CA ALA A 121 11.28 10.23 -1.01
C ALA A 121 12.80 10.34 -1.09
N THR A 122 13.51 9.24 -0.86
CA THR A 122 14.96 9.20 -1.05
C THR A 122 15.22 8.83 -2.51
N LEU A 123 15.64 9.81 -3.30
CA LEU A 123 16.27 9.53 -4.59
C LEU A 123 17.65 8.94 -4.30
N SER A 124 17.72 7.62 -4.19
CA SER A 124 18.98 6.90 -4.35
C SER A 124 19.40 7.03 -5.81
N VAL A 125 20.06 8.13 -6.15
CA VAL A 125 20.80 8.22 -7.41
C VAL A 125 21.97 7.26 -7.28
N GLY A 126 21.84 6.09 -7.92
CA GLY A 126 22.91 5.09 -8.02
C GLY A 126 23.99 5.52 -8.99
#